data_AF-A0A7S3JLD4-F1
#
_entry.id   AF-A0A7S3JLD4-F1
#
_cell.length_a   1.000
_cell.length_b   1.000
_cell.length_c   1.000
_cell.angle_alpha   90.00
_cell.angle_beta   90.00
_cell.angle_gamma   90.00
#
_symmetry.space_group_name_H-M   'P 1'
#
loop_
_entity.id
_entity.type
_entity.pdbx_description
1 polymer ?
#
loop_
_entity_poly.entity_id
_entity_poly.type
_entity_poly.pdbx_seq_one_letter_code
_entity_poly.pdbx_strand_id
1 'polypeptide(L)'
;VTVSPILFASFVPTIYPDDDTTKKPIKNLYCELVDREKLIKECKDALIDFNDSPDTKKMDLVLFMDAIEHVVKCFRIITTSKGNGLLVGVGGSGRKSLASLATHIADYELFIIEISKSYGVNEWKEDMRNMFIKGGVDERGTAFLFSD
;
A
#
# COMPACT_ATOMS: atom_id res chain seq x y z
N VAL A 1 9.20 -21.13 -21.75
CA VAL A 1 10.08 -20.27 -20.92
C VAL A 1 9.19 -19.53 -19.95
N THR A 2 9.21 -19.88 -18.66
CA THR A 2 8.54 -19.10 -17.62
C THR A 2 9.46 -17.95 -17.22
N VAL A 3 9.10 -16.73 -17.63
CA VAL A 3 9.83 -15.52 -17.24
C VAL A 3 9.19 -15.00 -15.96
N SER A 4 9.93 -15.03 -14.85
CA SER A 4 9.49 -14.40 -13.61
C SER A 4 9.72 -12.88 -13.71
N PRO A 5 8.75 -12.05 -13.28
CA PRO A 5 8.88 -10.61 -13.39
C PRO A 5 9.92 -10.08 -12.39
N ILE A 6 10.68 -9.09 -12.85
CA ILE A 6 11.60 -8.36 -11.99
C ILE A 6 10.79 -7.35 -11.18
N LEU A 7 10.96 -7.35 -9.86
CA LEU A 7 10.23 -6.46 -8.96
C LEU A 7 11.17 -5.42 -8.38
N PHE A 8 10.72 -4.17 -8.36
CA PHE A 8 11.46 -3.05 -7.76
C PHE A 8 10.56 -2.26 -6.82
N ALA A 9 11.00 -2.01 -5.60
CA ALA A 9 10.32 -1.15 -4.64
C ALA A 9 11.32 -0.61 -3.61
N SER A 10 10.85 0.27 -2.72
CA SER A 10 11.69 0.88 -1.68
C SER A 10 11.53 0.25 -0.29
N PHE A 11 10.50 -0.56 -0.01
CA PHE A 11 10.23 -1.05 1.35
C PHE A 11 11.04 -2.29 1.76
N VAL A 12 11.73 -2.96 0.83
CA VAL A 12 12.65 -4.09 1.07
C VAL A 12 13.81 -3.95 0.07
N PRO A 13 15.07 -4.32 0.42
CA PRO A 13 15.54 -4.74 1.72
C PRO A 13 15.92 -3.56 2.62
N THR A 14 15.72 -3.73 3.91
CA THR A 14 16.44 -2.98 4.95
C THR A 14 17.92 -3.34 4.86
N ILE A 15 18.77 -2.40 4.45
CA ILE A 15 20.22 -2.60 4.32
C ILE A 15 20.91 -2.05 5.55
N TYR A 16 21.77 -2.86 6.17
CA TYR A 16 22.64 -2.44 7.25
C TYR A 16 24.02 -2.11 6.69
N PRO A 17 24.60 -0.94 7.00
CA PRO A 17 25.96 -0.63 6.54
C PRO A 17 26.96 -1.67 7.03
N ASP A 18 27.76 -2.22 6.11
CA ASP A 18 28.74 -3.29 6.39
C ASP A 18 28.12 -4.58 6.97
N ASP A 19 26.83 -4.83 6.71
CA ASP A 19 26.02 -5.91 7.29
C ASP A 19 25.96 -5.89 8.84
N ASP A 20 26.23 -4.72 9.45
CA ASP A 20 26.22 -4.54 10.89
C ASP A 20 24.82 -4.10 11.38
N THR A 21 24.10 -5.04 12.00
CA THR A 21 22.74 -4.82 12.53
C THR A 21 22.66 -3.84 13.69
N THR A 22 23.80 -3.43 14.26
CA THR A 22 23.85 -2.40 15.30
C THR A 22 23.77 -0.98 14.71
N LYS A 23 24.07 -0.82 13.42
CA LYS A 23 24.03 0.47 12.74
C LYS A 23 22.61 0.82 12.30
N LYS A 24 22.36 2.13 12.16
CA LYS A 24 21.08 2.62 11.65
C LYS A 24 20.83 2.05 10.24
N PRO A 25 19.73 1.31 10.01
CA PRO A 25 19.47 0.75 8.71
C PRO A 25 19.15 1.84 7.68
N ILE A 26 19.61 1.63 6.45
CA ILE A 26 19.14 2.34 5.28
C ILE A 26 17.79 1.72 4.91
N LYS A 27 16.73 2.49 5.13
CA LYS A 27 15.35 2.14 4.75
C LYS A 27 14.98 2.87 3.47
N ASN A 28 13.93 2.41 2.80
CA ASN A 28 13.34 3.11 1.66
C ASN A 28 14.25 3.24 0.44
N LEU A 29 15.23 2.34 0.28
CA LEU A 29 16.09 2.31 -0.91
C LEU A 29 15.36 1.62 -2.06
N TYR A 30 15.10 2.36 -3.13
CA TYR A 30 14.52 1.80 -4.34
C TYR A 30 15.51 0.87 -5.05
N CYS A 31 15.28 -0.44 -5.02
CA CYS A 31 16.12 -1.44 -5.67
C CYS A 31 15.34 -2.68 -6.10
N GLU A 32 16.03 -3.62 -6.73
CA GLU A 32 15.45 -4.91 -7.10
C GLU A 32 15.17 -5.76 -5.85
N LEU A 33 13.99 -6.37 -5.79
CA LEU A 33 13.54 -7.23 -4.69
C LEU A 33 13.95 -8.69 -4.97
N VAL A 34 15.25 -8.98 -4.93
CA VAL A 34 15.79 -10.30 -5.28
C VAL A 34 15.37 -11.39 -4.29
N ASP A 35 15.38 -11.07 -2.99
CA ASP A 35 14.99 -12.00 -1.92
C ASP A 35 13.47 -12.07 -1.78
N ARG A 36 12.90 -13.13 -2.36
CA ARG A 36 11.44 -13.37 -2.36
C ARG A 36 10.93 -13.83 -1.01
N GLU A 37 11.72 -14.56 -0.23
CA GLU A 37 11.31 -15.05 1.09
C GLU A 37 11.18 -13.89 2.07
N LYS A 38 12.17 -12.99 2.07
CA LYS A 38 12.10 -11.75 2.83
C LYS A 38 10.92 -10.88 2.40
N LEU A 39 10.70 -10.72 1.10
CA LEU A 39 9.54 -9.98 0.59
C LEU A 39 8.20 -10.56 1.06
N ILE A 40 8.03 -11.89 0.99
CA ILE A 40 6.83 -12.58 1.48
C ILE A 40 6.64 -12.32 2.98
N LYS A 41 7.73 -12.43 3.76
CA LYS A 41 7.69 -12.19 5.20
C LYS A 41 7.26 -10.76 5.51
N GLU A 42 7.89 -9.76 4.90
CA GLU A 42 7.59 -8.35 5.14
C GLU A 42 6.13 -8.00 4.77
N CYS A 43 5.60 -8.54 3.65
CA CYS A 43 4.19 -8.33 3.31
C CYS A 43 3.23 -9.01 4.30
N LYS A 44 3.60 -10.15 4.88
CA LYS A 44 2.80 -10.84 5.91
C LYS A 44 2.83 -10.10 7.23
N ASP A 45 4.00 -9.65 7.66
CA ASP A 45 4.19 -8.86 8.87
C ASP A 45 3.37 -7.55 8.75
N ALA A 46 3.45 -6.86 7.61
CA ALA A 46 2.62 -5.67 7.34
C ALA A 46 1.11 -5.95 7.34
N LEU A 47 0.67 -7.15 6.93
CA LEU A 47 -0.75 -7.53 6.99
C LEU A 47 -1.20 -7.77 8.43
N ILE A 48 -0.34 -8.32 9.28
CA ILE A 48 -0.61 -8.50 10.71
C ILE A 48 -0.73 -7.12 11.37
N ASP A 49 0.24 -6.23 11.12
CA ASP A 49 0.25 -4.87 11.66
C ASP A 49 -0.99 -4.07 11.22
N PHE A 50 -1.40 -4.21 9.94
CA PHE A 50 -2.64 -3.64 9.44
C PHE A 50 -3.86 -4.17 10.22
N ASN A 51 -3.93 -5.47 10.49
CA ASN A 51 -5.06 -6.09 11.17
C ASN A 51 -5.12 -5.84 12.67
N ASP A 52 -4.01 -5.43 13.27
CA ASP A 52 -3.91 -5.05 14.68
C ASP A 52 -4.25 -3.58 14.91
N SER A 53 -4.30 -2.77 13.84
CA SER A 53 -4.74 -1.38 13.90
C SER A 53 -6.25 -1.28 14.23
N PRO A 54 -6.65 -0.48 15.23
CA PRO A 54 -8.03 -0.44 15.74
C PRO A 54 -9.03 0.18 14.75
N ASP A 55 -8.57 1.10 13.90
CA ASP A 55 -9.41 1.89 12.99
C ASP A 55 -9.61 1.22 11.62
N THR A 56 -9.05 0.03 11.42
CA THR A 56 -9.06 -0.67 10.13
C THR A 56 -9.89 -1.94 10.16
N LYS A 57 -10.68 -2.15 9.10
CA LYS A 57 -11.39 -3.41 8.91
C LYS A 57 -10.39 -4.52 8.57
N LYS A 58 -10.32 -5.55 9.42
CA LYS A 58 -9.41 -6.69 9.23
C LYS A 58 -9.59 -7.35 7.86
N MET A 59 -8.47 -7.70 7.24
CA MET A 59 -8.38 -8.39 5.96
C MET A 59 -7.77 -9.78 6.14
N ASP A 60 -8.43 -10.80 5.58
CA ASP A 60 -7.92 -12.17 5.55
C ASP A 60 -7.34 -12.46 4.15
N LEU A 61 -6.10 -11.99 3.93
CA LEU A 61 -5.41 -12.12 2.64
C LEU A 61 -4.46 -13.31 2.64
N VAL A 62 -4.62 -14.19 1.66
CA VAL A 62 -3.63 -15.22 1.35
C VAL A 62 -2.57 -14.61 0.43
N LEU A 63 -1.39 -14.31 0.98
CA LEU A 63 -0.28 -13.69 0.25
C LEU A 63 0.62 -14.74 -0.44
N PHE A 64 0.18 -15.20 -1.61
CA PHE A 64 1.03 -15.94 -2.57
C PHE A 64 1.78 -14.96 -3.48
N MET A 65 2.74 -15.48 -4.26
CA MET A 65 3.67 -14.63 -5.03
C MET A 65 2.95 -13.65 -5.96
N ASP A 66 1.96 -14.09 -6.74
CA ASP A 66 1.25 -13.18 -7.65
C ASP A 66 0.49 -12.07 -6.90
N ALA A 67 -0.07 -12.36 -5.73
CA ALA A 67 -0.72 -11.34 -4.89
C ALA A 67 0.31 -10.29 -4.43
N ILE A 68 1.49 -10.72 -4.00
CA ILE A 68 2.60 -9.86 -3.61
C ILE A 68 3.10 -9.01 -4.79
N GLU A 69 3.18 -9.58 -5.99
CA GLU A 69 3.51 -8.78 -7.19
C GLU A 69 2.53 -7.63 -7.40
N HIS A 70 1.23 -7.85 -7.16
CA HIS A 70 0.22 -6.80 -7.24
C HIS A 70 0.36 -5.77 -6.12
N VAL A 71 0.70 -6.19 -4.89
CA VAL A 71 1.04 -5.27 -3.78
C VAL A 71 2.21 -4.38 -4.17
N VAL A 72 3.29 -4.96 -4.72
CA VAL A 72 4.46 -4.21 -5.18
C VAL A 72 4.09 -3.23 -6.30
N LYS A 73 3.27 -3.63 -7.28
CA LYS A 73 2.80 -2.73 -8.35
C LYS A 73 1.99 -1.57 -7.77
N CYS A 74 1.06 -1.83 -6.84
CA CYS A 74 0.29 -0.78 -6.18
C CYS A 74 1.18 0.16 -5.37
N PHE A 75 2.11 -0.38 -4.59
CA PHE A 75 3.06 0.39 -3.79
C PHE A 75 3.86 1.36 -4.67
N ARG A 76 4.38 0.89 -5.81
CA ARG A 76 5.11 1.74 -6.75
C ARG A 76 4.25 2.87 -7.30
N ILE A 77 2.98 2.61 -7.62
CA ILE A 77 2.05 3.65 -8.08
C ILE A 77 1.84 4.69 -6.99
N ILE A 78 1.55 4.25 -5.75
CA ILE A 78 1.25 5.12 -4.60
C ILE A 78 2.45 6.00 -4.23
N THR A 79 3.66 5.43 -4.23
CA THR A 79 4.89 6.14 -3.83
C THR A 79 5.48 7.01 -4.95
N THR A 80 5.00 6.87 -6.18
CA THR A 80 5.39 7.76 -7.28
C THR A 80 4.68 9.10 -7.13
N SER A 81 5.41 10.21 -7.28
CA SER A 81 4.82 11.55 -7.27
C SER A 81 3.69 11.66 -8.29
N LYS A 82 2.51 12.11 -7.83
CA LYS A 82 1.29 12.23 -8.65
C LYS A 82 0.85 10.89 -9.28
N GLY A 83 1.18 9.77 -8.65
CA GLY A 83 0.81 8.44 -9.10
C GLY A 83 -0.70 8.19 -9.02
N ASN A 84 -1.25 7.64 -10.09
CA ASN A 84 -2.66 7.27 -10.20
C ASN A 84 -2.74 5.91 -10.93
N GLY A 85 -3.69 5.06 -10.55
CA GLY A 85 -3.85 3.74 -11.16
C GLY A 85 -5.30 3.29 -11.19
N LEU A 86 -5.71 2.67 -12.30
CA LEU A 86 -7.00 2.00 -12.43
C LEU A 86 -6.78 0.49 -12.28
N LEU A 87 -7.32 -0.09 -11.21
CA LEU A 87 -7.22 -1.52 -10.95
C LEU A 87 -8.41 -2.26 -11.58
N VAL A 88 -8.17 -2.94 -12.70
CA VAL A 88 -9.19 -3.71 -13.43
C VAL A 88 -9.07 -5.19 -13.12
N GLY A 89 -10.20 -5.86 -12.89
CA GLY A 89 -10.25 -7.29 -12.61
C GLY A 89 -11.67 -7.75 -12.29
N VAL A 90 -11.85 -9.06 -12.18
CA VAL A 90 -13.15 -9.64 -11.78
C VAL A 90 -13.43 -9.38 -10.29
N GLY A 91 -14.70 -9.49 -9.89
CA GLY A 91 -15.08 -9.44 -8.47
C GLY A 91 -14.35 -10.51 -7.66
N GLY A 92 -13.97 -10.19 -6.41
CA GLY A 92 -13.25 -11.13 -5.53
C GLY A 92 -11.75 -11.28 -5.80
N SER A 93 -11.17 -10.60 -6.80
CA SER A 93 -9.73 -10.61 -7.10
C SER A 93 -8.82 -9.94 -6.05
N GLY A 94 -9.39 -9.38 -4.98
CA GLY A 94 -8.62 -8.75 -3.90
C GLY A 94 -8.07 -7.35 -4.21
N ARG A 95 -8.38 -6.74 -5.37
CA ARG A 95 -7.86 -5.42 -5.80
C ARG A 95 -7.89 -4.34 -4.72
N LYS A 96 -9.04 -4.17 -4.06
CA LYS A 96 -9.22 -3.22 -2.96
C LYS A 96 -8.26 -3.53 -1.81
N SER A 97 -8.29 -4.77 -1.31
CA SER A 97 -7.49 -5.19 -0.17
C SER A 97 -5.98 -5.16 -0.43
N LEU A 98 -5.53 -5.54 -1.63
CA LEU A 98 -4.12 -5.46 -2.01
C LEU A 98 -3.63 -4.01 -2.14
N ALA A 99 -4.47 -3.11 -2.66
CA ALA A 99 -4.17 -1.68 -2.70
C ALA A 99 -4.15 -1.05 -1.29
N SER A 100 -5.07 -1.45 -0.41
CA SER A 100 -5.07 -1.05 1.00
C SER A 100 -3.80 -1.51 1.73
N LEU A 101 -3.39 -2.77 1.54
CA LEU A 101 -2.13 -3.28 2.11
C LEU A 101 -0.92 -2.52 1.57
N ALA A 102 -0.85 -2.27 0.25
CA ALA A 102 0.23 -1.49 -0.34
C ALA A 102 0.29 -0.05 0.17
N THR A 103 -0.86 0.56 0.46
CA THR A 103 -0.96 1.90 1.07
C THR A 103 -0.42 1.88 2.49
N HIS A 104 -0.76 0.86 3.27
CA HIS A 104 -0.25 0.68 4.63
C HIS A 104 1.27 0.48 4.65
N ILE A 105 1.81 -0.36 3.75
CA ILE A 105 3.27 -0.56 3.59
C ILE A 105 3.99 0.75 3.22
N ALA A 106 3.32 1.67 2.52
CA ALA A 106 3.86 2.98 2.18
C ALA A 106 3.81 3.99 3.33
N ASP A 107 3.29 3.62 4.50
CA ASP A 107 2.97 4.52 5.62
C ASP A 107 2.03 5.67 5.19
N TYR A 108 1.13 5.40 4.23
CA TYR A 108 0.16 6.39 3.76
C TYR A 108 -1.19 6.15 4.43
N GLU A 109 -1.92 7.25 4.66
CA GLU A 109 -3.29 7.19 5.11
C GLU A 109 -4.20 6.79 3.96
N LEU A 110 -4.98 5.72 4.16
CA LEU A 110 -5.95 5.26 3.19
C LEU A 110 -7.26 6.04 3.35
N PHE A 111 -7.60 6.84 2.36
CA PHE A 111 -8.87 7.56 2.31
C PHE A 111 -9.87 6.79 1.43
N ILE A 112 -11.00 6.39 2.00
CA ILE A 112 -12.12 5.76 1.31
C ILE A 112 -13.39 6.52 1.69
N ILE A 113 -14.23 6.82 0.71
CA ILE A 113 -15.54 7.41 0.96
C ILE A 113 -16.54 6.31 1.25
N GLU A 114 -17.28 6.47 2.35
CA GLU A 114 -18.38 5.61 2.72
C GLU A 114 -19.70 6.20 2.22
N ILE A 115 -20.23 5.62 1.14
CA ILE A 115 -21.49 6.07 0.55
C ILE A 115 -22.66 5.64 1.43
N SER A 116 -23.44 6.61 1.89
CA SER A 116 -24.71 6.41 2.59
C SER A 116 -25.90 6.85 1.72
N LYS A 117 -27.13 6.55 2.15
CA LYS A 117 -28.35 6.95 1.41
C LYS A 117 -28.51 8.46 1.24
N SER A 118 -27.95 9.24 2.15
CA SER A 118 -27.98 10.71 2.14
C SER A 118 -26.71 11.32 1.55
N TYR A 119 -25.79 10.51 1.03
CA TYR A 119 -24.53 11.00 0.49
C TYR A 119 -24.76 11.78 -0.80
N GLY A 120 -24.48 13.08 -0.77
CA GLY A 120 -24.66 13.99 -1.89
C GLY A 120 -23.43 14.87 -2.12
N VAL A 121 -23.65 15.96 -2.87
CA VAL A 121 -22.58 16.88 -3.28
C VAL A 121 -21.94 17.61 -2.09
N ASN A 122 -22.69 17.82 -1.01
CA ASN A 122 -22.18 18.52 0.17
C ASN A 122 -21.23 17.62 0.97
N GLU A 123 -21.63 16.37 1.19
CA GLU A 123 -20.83 15.35 1.86
C GLU A 123 -19.55 15.07 1.07
N TRP A 124 -19.66 14.96 -0.27
CA TRP A 124 -18.52 14.85 -1.16
C TRP A 124 -17.53 16.01 -1.02
N LYS A 125 -18.03 17.25 -1.00
CA LYS A 125 -17.15 18.43 -0.84
C LYS A 125 -16.44 18.41 0.51
N GLU A 126 -17.10 17.94 1.55
CA GLU A 126 -16.52 17.87 2.89
C GLU A 126 -15.47 16.75 3.00
N ASP A 127 -15.73 15.59 2.42
CA ASP A 127 -14.74 14.51 2.32
C ASP A 127 -13.50 14.95 1.54
N MET A 128 -13.68 15.62 0.41
CA MET A 128 -12.58 16.16 -0.38
C MET A 128 -11.80 17.22 0.40
N ARG A 129 -12.49 18.11 1.13
CA ARG A 129 -11.83 19.09 2.03
C ARG A 129 -10.96 18.37 3.05
N ASN A 130 -11.50 17.36 3.74
CA ASN A 130 -10.79 16.62 4.77
C ASN A 130 -9.57 15.89 4.20
N MET A 131 -9.71 15.27 3.03
CA MET A 131 -8.60 14.64 2.33
C MET A 131 -7.50 15.65 1.96
N PHE A 132 -7.87 16.83 1.45
CA PHE A 132 -6.90 17.88 1.12
C PHE A 132 -6.21 18.49 2.34
N ILE A 133 -6.90 18.58 3.49
CA ILE A 133 -6.27 19.01 4.75
C ILE A 133 -5.20 17.99 5.16
N LYS A 134 -5.53 16.69 5.18
CA LYS A 134 -4.58 15.63 5.55
C LYS A 134 -3.37 15.58 4.62
N GLY A 135 -3.60 15.58 3.31
CA GLY A 135 -2.53 15.45 2.32
C GLY A 135 -1.75 16.74 2.05
N GLY A 136 -2.40 17.90 2.19
CA GLY A 136 -1.82 19.19 1.79
C GLY A 136 -1.37 20.06 2.95
N VAL A 137 -2.06 20.01 4.09
CA VAL A 137 -1.74 20.85 5.27
C VAL A 137 -0.95 20.05 6.31
N ASP A 138 -1.40 18.83 6.61
CA ASP A 138 -0.71 17.98 7.60
C ASP A 138 0.49 17.23 6.99
N GLU A 139 0.73 17.39 5.69
CA GLU A 139 1.79 16.74 4.90
C GLU A 139 1.84 15.22 5.05
N ARG A 140 0.68 14.58 5.30
CA ARG A 140 0.58 13.13 5.40
C ARG A 140 0.47 12.52 4.02
N GLY A 141 1.32 11.53 3.73
CA GLY A 141 1.13 10.67 2.56
C GLY A 141 -0.29 10.10 2.59
N THR A 142 -1.10 10.37 1.57
CA THR A 142 -2.52 9.99 1.53
C THR A 142 -2.81 9.31 0.21
N ALA A 143 -3.43 8.13 0.25
CA ALA A 143 -3.90 7.42 -0.93
C ALA A 143 -5.43 7.40 -0.95
N PHE A 144 -6.02 7.98 -1.99
CA PHE A 144 -7.46 7.97 -2.19
C PHE A 144 -7.87 6.75 -3.00
N LEU A 145 -8.67 5.88 -2.41
CA LEU A 145 -9.16 4.66 -3.05
C LEU A 145 -10.66 4.75 -3.34
N PHE A 146 -10.98 4.75 -4.62
CA PHE A 146 -12.34 4.53 -5.11
C PHE A 146 -12.60 3.03 -5.26
N SER A 147 -13.69 2.53 -4.68
CA SER A 147 -14.24 1.20 -4.97
C SER A 147 -15.59 1.32 -5.67
N ASP A 148 -16.03 0.24 -6.31
CA ASP A 148 -17.38 0.16 -6.89
C ASP A 148 -18.49 0.18 -5.82
#